data_AF-A0A7X8C800-F1
#
_entry.id   AF-A0A7X8C800-F1
#
_cell.length_a   1.000
_cell.length_b   1.000
_cell.length_c   1.000
_cell.angle_alpha   90.00
_cell.angle_beta   90.00
_cell.angle_gamma   90.00
#
_symmetry.space_group_name_H-M   'P 1'
#
loop_
_entity.id
_entity.type
_entity.pdbx_description
1 polymer ?
#
loop_
_entity_poly.entity_id
_entity_poly.type
_entity_poly.pdbx_seq_one_letter_code
_entity_poly.pdbx_strand_id
1 'polypeptide(L)' 'MDTNKTVNCVNIAYIFKTSLGSINGSWTEGNVSTVKKITLPNGTQLPYVSGQSIKYQIRKAWKEMGLGDLLSEV' A
#
# COMPACT_ATOMS: atom_id res chain seq x y z
N MET A 1 -27.20 21.74 -14.72
CA MET A 1 -26.23 20.66 -14.54
C MET A 1 -24.88 21.22 -14.94
N ASP A 2 -23.99 21.48 -13.99
CA ASP A 2 -22.65 22.01 -14.29
C ASP A 2 -21.79 20.91 -14.92
N THR A 3 -21.64 20.97 -16.24
CA THR A 3 -20.93 19.98 -17.06
C THR A 3 -19.45 20.26 -17.25
N ASN A 4 -18.87 21.25 -16.55
CA ASN A 4 -17.47 21.67 -16.68
C ASN A 4 -16.67 21.54 -15.38
N LYS A 5 -16.80 20.42 -14.66
CA LYS A 5 -15.89 20.11 -13.56
C LYS A 5 -14.70 19.33 -14.11
N THR A 6 -13.58 20.01 -14.34
CA THR A 6 -12.32 19.38 -14.71
C THR A 6 -11.91 18.43 -13.59
N VAL A 7 -11.91 17.13 -13.86
CA VAL A 7 -11.47 16.12 -12.89
C VAL A 7 -9.95 16.11 -12.91
N ASN A 8 -9.33 16.63 -11.84
CA ASN A 8 -7.89 16.54 -11.67
C ASN A 8 -7.53 15.11 -11.25
N CYS A 9 -6.66 14.47 -12.03
CA CYS A 9 -6.13 13.14 -11.75
C CYS A 9 -4.65 13.24 -11.40
N VAL A 10 -4.21 12.55 -10.35
CA VAL A 10 -2.81 12.49 -9.93
C VAL A 10 -2.37 11.02 -9.91
N ASN A 11 -1.29 10.71 -10.63
CA ASN A 11 -0.66 9.40 -10.62
C ASN A 11 0.75 9.51 -10.05
N ILE A 12 1.10 8.62 -9.12
CA ILE A 12 2.40 8.60 -8.45
C ILE A 12 3.02 7.21 -8.64
N ALA A 13 4.16 7.16 -9.30
CA ALA A 13 5.02 5.99 -9.37
C ALA A 13 6.32 6.27 -8.60
N TYR A 14 6.75 5.32 -7.77
CA TYR A 14 7.95 5.49 -6.95
C TYR A 14 8.68 4.15 -6.76
N ILE A 15 9.98 4.23 -6.48
CA ILE A 15 10.84 3.11 -6.11
C ILE A 15 11.39 3.41 -4.72
N PHE A 16 11.39 2.41 -3.84
CA PHE A 16 11.96 2.52 -2.51
C PHE A 16 12.73 1.24 -2.15
N LYS A 17 13.69 1.38 -1.23
CA LYS A 17 14.44 0.26 -0.67
C LYS A 17 13.95 0.01 0.75
N THR A 18 13.75 -1.25 1.10
CA THR A 18 13.36 -1.70 2.44
C THR A 18 14.23 -2.89 2.86
N SER A 19 14.45 -3.07 4.17
CA SER A 19 15.00 -4.31 4.72
C SER A 19 13.89 -5.37 4.89
N LEU A 20 14.26 -6.62 5.18
CA LEU A 20 13.38 -7.80 5.37
C LEU A 20 12.37 -7.70 6.54
N GLY A 21 11.94 -6.50 6.91
CA GLY A 21 10.81 -6.29 7.81
C GLY A 21 9.47 -6.58 7.12
N SER A 22 8.42 -6.81 7.91
CA SER A 22 7.07 -7.15 7.42
C SER A 22 6.42 -6.00 6.65
N ILE A 23 6.72 -5.87 5.35
CA ILE A 23 6.19 -4.82 4.44
C ILE A 23 4.66 -4.85 4.28
N ASN A 24 4.01 -5.95 4.67
CA ASN A 24 2.55 -6.11 4.63
C ASN A 24 1.93 -6.25 6.03
N GLY A 25 2.70 -6.20 7.12
CA GLY A 25 2.18 -6.33 8.48
C GLY A 25 1.44 -7.66 8.71
N SER A 26 1.96 -8.77 8.20
CA SER A 26 1.35 -10.09 8.40
C SER A 26 1.72 -10.70 9.74
N TRP A 27 0.87 -11.63 10.20
CA TRP A 27 1.11 -12.46 11.37
C TRP A 27 2.48 -13.14 11.30
N THR A 28 3.26 -12.99 12.36
CA THR A 28 4.59 -13.58 12.52
C THR A 28 4.48 -14.80 13.43
N GLU A 29 4.88 -15.97 12.95
CA GLU A 29 5.11 -17.13 13.81
C GLU A 29 6.50 -17.00 14.43
N GLY A 30 6.59 -16.29 15.56
CA GLY A 30 7.86 -16.01 16.23
C GLY A 30 8.77 -15.10 15.41
N ASN A 31 9.99 -15.55 15.12
CA ASN A 31 11.02 -14.75 14.46
C ASN A 31 10.92 -14.73 12.91
N VAL A 32 9.94 -15.42 12.33
CA VAL A 32 9.76 -15.47 10.87
C VAL A 32 8.72 -14.45 10.44
N SER A 33 9.16 -13.45 9.66
CA SER A 33 8.27 -12.53 8.98
C SER A 33 7.72 -13.18 7.72
N THR A 34 6.41 -13.39 7.68
CA THR A 34 5.73 -13.88 6.47
C THR A 34 5.70 -12.76 5.43
N VAL A 35 5.99 -13.07 4.18
CA VAL A 35 5.97 -12.10 3.07
C VAL A 35 5.02 -12.61 2.01
N LYS A 36 4.06 -11.77 1.60
CA LYS A 36 3.18 -12.08 0.46
C LYS A 36 4.01 -12.19 -0.81
N LYS A 37 3.68 -13.16 -1.65
CA LYS A 37 4.35 -13.39 -2.92
C LYS A 37 3.35 -13.48 -4.06
N ILE A 38 3.81 -13.17 -5.27
CA ILE A 38 3.12 -13.50 -6.52
C ILE A 38 3.89 -14.61 -7.23
N THR A 39 3.17 -15.49 -7.90
CA THR A 39 3.74 -16.55 -8.74
C THR A 39 3.66 -16.13 -10.19
N LEU A 40 4.81 -16.08 -10.85
CA LEU A 40 4.91 -15.81 -12.28
C LEU A 40 4.51 -17.05 -13.09
N PRO A 41 4.15 -16.91 -14.39
CA PRO A 41 3.76 -18.04 -15.24
C PRO A 41 4.81 -19.16 -15.34
N ASN A 42 6.09 -18.84 -15.13
CA ASN A 42 7.19 -19.80 -15.09
C ASN A 42 7.40 -20.47 -13.72
N GLY A 43 6.49 -20.25 -12.75
CA GLY A 43 6.58 -20.77 -11.39
C GLY A 43 7.46 -19.97 -10.43
N THR A 44 8.16 -18.94 -10.90
CA THR A 44 9.02 -18.10 -10.04
C THR A 44 8.18 -17.29 -9.06
N GLN A 45 8.59 -17.21 -7.80
CA GLN A 45 7.91 -16.41 -6.79
C GLN A 45 8.65 -15.10 -6.49
N LEU A 46 7.94 -13.98 -6.54
CA LEU A 46 8.47 -12.67 -6.18
C LEU A 46 7.76 -12.11 -4.95
N PRO A 47 8.47 -11.44 -4.02
CA PRO A 47 7.84 -10.65 -2.97
C PRO A 47 6.88 -9.62 -3.57
N TYR A 48 5.73 -9.43 -2.91
CA TYR A 48 4.68 -8.54 -3.36
C TYR A 48 4.11 -7.73 -2.20
N VAL A 49 4.03 -6.41 -2.38
CA VAL A 49 3.28 -5.52 -1.48
C VAL A 49 1.88 -5.33 -2.05
N SER A 50 0.87 -5.71 -1.28
CA SER A 50 -0.52 -5.56 -1.73
C SER A 50 -0.96 -4.10 -1.74
N GLY A 51 -1.77 -3.71 -2.73
CA GLY A 51 -2.34 -2.35 -2.79
C GLY A 51 -3.12 -1.96 -1.53
N GLN A 52 -3.77 -2.93 -0.86
CA GLN A 52 -4.44 -2.71 0.43
C GLN A 52 -3.46 -2.36 1.55
N SER A 53 -2.27 -2.98 1.58
CA SER A 53 -1.22 -2.64 2.55
C SER A 53 -0.74 -1.21 2.34
N ILE A 54 -0.48 -0.81 1.09
CA ILE A 54 -0.06 0.55 0.74
C ILE A 54 -1.15 1.56 1.11
N LYS A 55 -2.42 1.28 0.78
CA LYS A 55 -3.57 2.10 1.17
C LYS A 55 -3.65 2.29 2.69
N TYR A 56 -3.52 1.21 3.46
CA TYR A 56 -3.53 1.29 4.92
C TYR A 56 -2.38 2.15 5.45
N GLN A 57 -1.15 1.95 4.96
CA GLN A 57 0.03 2.71 5.39
C GLN A 57 -0.12 4.21 5.08
N ILE A 58 -0.58 4.57 3.88
CA ILE A 58 -0.84 5.97 3.49
C ILE A 58 -1.90 6.59 4.41
N ARG A 59 -3.04 5.91 4.60
CA ARG A 59 -4.13 6.41 5.47
C ARG A 59 -3.65 6.56 6.92
N LYS A 60 -2.84 5.63 7.42
CA LYS A 60 -2.24 5.71 8.75
C LYS A 60 -1.32 6.92 8.88
N ALA A 61 -0.40 7.12 7.92
CA ALA A 61 0.51 8.26 7.92
C ALA A 61 -0.26 9.60 7.88
N TRP A 62 -1.30 9.72 7.05
CA TRP A 62 -2.13 10.93 7.01
C TRP A 62 -2.88 11.19 8.33
N LYS A 63 -3.36 10.14 9.01
CA LYS A 63 -3.93 10.29 10.36
C LYS A 63 -2.90 10.81 11.36
N GLU A 64 -1.69 10.26 11.35
CA GLU A 64 -0.58 10.70 12.22
C GLU A 64 -0.15 12.15 11.93
N MET A 65 -0.33 12.62 10.69
CA MET A 65 -0.11 14.02 10.29
C MET A 65 -1.29 14.96 10.64
N GLY A 66 -2.36 14.47 11.28
CA GLY A 66 -3.55 15.26 11.60
C GLY A 66 -4.51 15.50 10.43
N LEU A 67 -4.38 14.74 9.32
CA LEU A 67 -5.23 14.84 8.13
C LEU A 67 -6.35 13.79 8.11
N GLY A 68 -6.65 13.19 9.27
CA GLY A 68 -7.62 12.09 9.40
C GLY A 68 -9.03 12.44 8.90
N ASP A 69 -9.46 13.69 9.10
CA ASP A 69 -10.80 14.15 8.74
C ASP A 69 -10.99 14.37 7.24
N LEU A 70 -9.90 14.41 6.47
CA LEU A 70 -9.93 14.53 5.00
C LEU A 70 -10.00 13.16 4.32
N LEU A 71 -9.92 12.07 5.08
CA LEU A 71 -10.01 10.72 4.53
C LEU A 71 -11.44 10.40 4.14
N SER A 72 -11.62 9.82 2.95
CA SER A 72 -12.86 9.15 2.59
C SER A 72 -13.16 8.00 3.58
N GLU A 73 -14.44 7.70 3.79
CA GLU A 73 -14.87 6.55 4.60
C GLU A 73 -14.36 5.21 4.07
N VAL A 74 -14.05 5.16 2.76
CA VAL A 74 -13.59 3.96 2.03
C VAL A 74 -12.08 3.77 2.09
#